data_AF-A0A7K2ILU7-F1
#
_entry.id   AF-A0A7K2ILU7-F1
#
_cell.length_a   1.000
_cell.length_b   1.000
_cell.length_c   1.000
_cell.angle_alpha   90.00
_cell.angle_beta   90.00
_cell.angle_gamma   90.00
#
_symmetry.space_group_name_H-M   'P 1'
#
loop_
_entity.id
_entity.type
_entity.pdbx_description
1 polymer ?
#
loop_
_entity_poly.entity_id
_entity_poly.type
_entity_poly.pdbx_seq_one_letter_code
_entity_poly.pdbx_strand_id
1 'polypeptide(L)'
;MPDESTGQEPAEVTEEQEPTTQEEPKGSTDPWSDPEKARKEIEKLRKEAASYRTKYREAEPLAKKAKELEDAQKTAEERLTAQLAEEQKRHGALLDRAVRAEVRALAADSFADPGDAAAFLDLGSYTSEDGDVDSDQIKADLDDLLKRKPHLGKQTEPRRPAPDRSQGSSGNHKTKSDPADAFAGFLNQRIAGR
;
A
#
# COMPACT_ATOMS: atom_id res chain seq x y z
N MET A 1 -28.40 -4.74 51.14
CA MET A 1 -28.37 -5.80 52.17
C MET A 1 -26.95 -6.36 52.15
N PRO A 2 -26.11 -5.96 53.11
CA PRO A 2 -26.31 -6.32 54.51
C PRO A 2 -26.52 -5.15 55.49
N ASP A 3 -27.39 -5.47 56.44
CA ASP A 3 -27.65 -5.03 57.82
C ASP A 3 -27.57 -3.57 58.30
N GLU A 4 -28.70 -3.22 58.93
CA GLU A 4 -28.99 -2.10 59.81
C GLU A 4 -28.15 -2.13 61.11
N SER A 5 -27.82 -0.96 61.65
CA SER A 5 -27.84 -0.77 63.10
C SER A 5 -28.11 0.70 63.46
N THR A 6 -29.32 0.89 63.97
CA THR A 6 -29.95 2.06 64.56
C THR A 6 -29.15 2.66 65.72
N GLY A 7 -29.17 4.00 65.84
CA GLY A 7 -29.23 4.63 67.17
C GLY A 7 -28.58 6.01 67.33
N GLN A 8 -29.45 6.99 67.59
CA GLN A 8 -29.31 7.99 68.67
C GLN A 8 -28.79 9.41 68.31
N GLU A 9 -29.71 10.28 67.91
CA GLU A 9 -29.84 11.64 68.50
C GLU A 9 -30.38 11.52 69.94
N PRO A 10 -30.39 12.55 70.83
CA PRO A 10 -30.24 14.00 70.60
C PRO A 10 -29.41 14.76 71.68
N ALA A 11 -29.08 16.03 71.41
CA ALA A 11 -28.81 17.13 72.37
C ALA A 11 -28.08 18.24 71.59
N GLU A 12 -28.34 19.54 71.68
CA GLU A 12 -29.21 20.37 72.50
C GLU A 12 -29.07 21.77 71.87
N VAL A 13 -30.18 22.44 71.60
CA VAL A 13 -30.20 23.85 71.18
C VAL A 13 -30.23 24.67 72.46
N THR A 14 -29.21 25.50 72.68
CA THR A 14 -29.28 26.61 73.64
C THR A 14 -28.71 27.88 73.00
N GLU A 15 -29.57 28.88 73.00
CA GLU A 15 -29.42 30.26 72.54
C GLU A 15 -28.37 31.08 73.31
N GLU A 16 -28.04 32.22 72.68
CA GLU A 16 -27.77 33.53 73.31
C GLU A 16 -26.40 33.78 73.98
N GLN A 17 -25.56 34.58 73.31
CA GLN A 17 -25.31 36.00 73.65
C GLN A 17 -24.11 36.55 72.87
N GLU A 18 -24.34 37.60 72.08
CA GLU A 18 -23.28 38.58 71.78
C GLU A 18 -22.89 39.27 73.10
N PRO A 19 -21.60 39.62 73.24
CA PRO A 19 -21.33 41.05 73.20
C PRO A 19 -20.17 41.39 72.28
N THR A 20 -20.34 42.50 71.58
CA THR A 20 -19.28 43.24 70.90
C THR A 20 -18.10 43.43 71.86
N THR A 21 -16.91 43.01 71.45
CA THR A 21 -15.63 43.48 72.00
C THR A 21 -14.75 43.79 70.81
N GLN A 22 -14.60 45.09 70.55
CA GLN A 22 -13.54 45.61 69.70
C GLN A 22 -12.22 45.41 70.44
N GLU A 23 -11.34 44.56 69.91
CA GLU A 23 -9.90 44.62 70.15
C GLU A 23 -9.16 44.51 68.80
N GLU A 24 -8.47 45.60 68.51
CA GLU A 24 -7.35 45.92 67.61
C GLU A 24 -6.67 44.83 66.73
N PRO A 25 -6.09 45.26 65.58
CA PRO A 25 -5.82 44.41 64.44
C PRO A 25 -4.65 43.46 64.69
N LYS A 26 -4.92 42.15 64.63
CA LYS A 26 -3.86 41.16 64.39
C LYS A 26 -3.24 41.49 63.03
N GLY A 27 -2.02 42.03 63.08
CA GLY A 27 -1.28 42.58 61.95
C GLY A 27 -1.42 41.72 60.70
N SER A 28 -1.88 42.35 59.62
CA SER A 28 -1.84 41.76 58.30
C SER A 28 -0.41 41.33 58.02
N THR A 29 -0.18 40.03 57.90
CA THR A 29 1.03 39.44 57.29
C THR A 29 1.05 39.65 55.77
N ASP A 30 0.30 40.64 55.28
CA ASP A 30 0.33 41.08 53.90
C ASP A 30 1.56 41.97 53.71
N PRO A 31 2.58 41.53 52.92
CA PRO A 31 3.77 42.32 52.64
C PRO A 31 3.45 43.63 51.91
N TRP A 32 2.21 43.81 51.43
CA TRP A 32 1.73 45.03 50.79
C TRP A 32 1.16 46.07 51.78
N SER A 33 0.88 45.71 53.03
CA SER A 33 0.32 46.62 54.05
C SER A 33 1.36 47.53 54.72
N ASP A 34 2.64 47.15 54.67
CA ASP A 34 3.76 47.92 55.23
C ASP A 34 4.57 48.56 54.10
N PRO A 35 4.66 49.90 54.02
CA PRO A 35 5.29 50.61 52.91
C PRO A 35 6.77 50.26 52.72
N GLU A 36 7.51 49.86 53.76
CA GLU A 36 8.92 49.47 53.62
C GLU A 36 9.09 48.03 53.10
N LYS A 37 8.22 47.11 53.54
CA LYS A 37 8.22 45.71 53.07
C LYS A 37 7.71 45.61 51.63
N ALA A 38 6.68 46.39 51.28
CA ALA A 38 6.16 46.49 49.92
C ALA A 38 7.24 46.97 48.94
N ARG A 39 8.06 47.95 49.33
CA ARG A 39 9.18 48.44 48.50
C ARG A 39 10.22 47.35 48.23
N LYS A 40 10.60 46.57 49.25
CA LYS A 40 11.57 45.46 49.10
C LYS A 40 11.03 44.36 48.19
N GLU A 41 9.75 44.03 48.30
CA GLU A 41 9.11 43.03 47.43
C GLU A 41 8.99 43.54 45.97
N ILE A 42 8.64 44.83 45.77
CA ILE A 42 8.65 45.46 44.45
C ILE A 42 10.04 45.42 43.83
N GLU A 43 11.09 45.70 44.59
CA GLU A 43 12.48 45.61 44.10
C GLU A 43 12.86 44.18 43.71
N LYS A 44 12.47 43.19 44.50
CA LYS A 44 12.69 41.77 44.21
C LYS A 44 11.97 41.35 42.92
N LEU A 45 10.68 41.65 42.81
CA LEU A 45 9.88 41.39 41.60
C LEU A 45 10.45 42.09 40.37
N ARG A 46 10.97 43.32 40.52
CA ARG A 46 11.66 44.03 39.43
C ARG A 46 12.94 43.33 38.99
N LYS A 47 13.75 42.82 39.94
CA LYS A 47 14.96 42.04 39.62
C LYS A 47 14.62 40.71 38.96
N GLU A 48 13.59 40.02 39.43
CA GLU A 48 13.11 38.78 38.82
C GLU A 48 12.58 39.04 37.40
N ALA A 49 11.73 40.05 37.21
CA ALA A 49 11.24 40.46 35.90
C ALA A 49 12.38 40.87 34.95
N ALA A 50 13.40 41.58 35.44
CA ALA A 50 14.59 41.88 34.66
C ALA A 50 15.34 40.60 34.24
N SER A 51 15.49 39.64 35.15
CA SER A 51 16.14 38.35 34.86
C SER A 51 15.36 37.49 33.87
N TYR A 52 14.02 37.51 33.92
CA TYR A 52 13.18 36.81 32.94
C TYR A 52 13.24 37.49 31.58
N ARG A 53 13.31 38.83 31.54
CA ARG A 53 13.48 39.57 30.28
C ARG A 53 14.82 39.25 29.62
N THR A 54 15.91 39.13 30.36
CA THR A 54 17.22 38.74 29.79
C THR A 54 17.19 37.30 29.28
N LYS A 55 16.69 36.35 30.11
CA LYS A 55 16.55 34.95 29.71
C LYS A 55 15.66 34.77 28.48
N TYR A 56 14.56 35.52 28.39
CA TYR A 56 13.66 35.45 27.23
C TYR A 56 14.34 35.99 25.97
N ARG A 57 15.09 37.11 26.08
CA ARG A 57 15.88 37.66 24.97
C ARG A 57 16.96 36.69 24.47
N GLU A 58 17.54 35.90 25.37
CA GLU A 58 18.54 34.88 25.01
C GLU A 58 17.90 33.58 24.47
N ALA A 59 16.73 33.21 24.96
CA ALA A 59 15.99 32.03 24.52
C ALA A 59 15.26 32.23 23.18
N GLU A 60 14.81 33.45 22.87
CA GLU A 60 14.12 33.79 21.62
C GLU A 60 14.90 33.39 20.35
N PRO A 61 16.20 33.74 20.18
CA PRO A 61 16.96 33.34 18.99
C PRO A 61 17.20 31.82 18.95
N LEU A 62 17.33 31.16 20.09
CA LEU A 62 17.47 29.70 20.16
C LEU A 62 16.17 29.00 19.74
N ALA A 63 15.02 29.49 20.21
CA ALA A 63 13.72 28.98 19.83
C ALA A 63 13.42 29.21 18.34
N LYS A 64 13.84 30.36 17.77
CA LYS A 64 13.73 30.62 16.32
C LYS A 64 14.58 29.64 15.51
N LYS A 65 15.85 29.46 15.88
CA LYS A 65 16.74 28.49 15.22
C LYS A 65 16.23 27.05 15.34
N ALA A 66 15.67 26.67 16.49
CA ALA A 66 15.06 25.35 16.67
C ALA A 66 13.88 25.15 15.70
N LYS A 67 12.99 26.13 15.57
CA LYS A 67 11.88 26.09 14.60
C LYS A 67 12.37 26.02 13.16
N GLU A 68 13.36 26.83 12.78
CA GLU A 68 13.94 26.79 11.43
C GLU A 68 14.55 25.42 11.11
N LEU A 69 15.24 24.79 12.07
CA LEU A 69 15.79 23.45 11.91
C LEU A 69 14.70 22.36 11.85
N GLU A 70 13.65 22.48 12.65
CA GLU A 70 12.51 21.56 12.59
C GLU A 70 11.76 21.68 11.26
N ASP A 71 11.53 22.90 10.76
CA ASP A 71 10.85 23.11 9.48
C ASP A 71 11.74 22.66 8.30
N ALA A 72 13.05 22.90 8.37
CA ALA A 72 14.00 22.37 7.40
C ALA A 72 14.07 20.83 7.44
N GLN A 73 14.02 20.21 8.62
CA GLN A 73 14.00 18.76 8.76
C GLN A 73 12.70 18.16 8.26
N LYS A 74 11.54 18.71 8.63
CA LYS A 74 10.23 18.25 8.13
C LYS A 74 10.19 18.30 6.60
N THR A 75 10.64 19.38 5.99
CA THR A 75 10.70 19.49 4.52
C THR A 75 11.71 18.55 3.88
N ALA A 76 12.82 18.23 4.57
CA ALA A 76 13.78 17.23 4.10
C ALA A 76 13.21 15.80 4.25
N GLU A 77 12.54 15.48 5.35
CA GLU A 77 11.87 14.21 5.61
C GLU A 77 10.74 13.96 4.59
N GLU A 78 9.92 14.96 4.30
CA GLU A 78 8.89 14.87 3.26
C GLU A 78 9.49 14.57 1.88
N ARG A 79 10.62 15.21 1.53
CA ARG A 79 11.34 14.91 0.27
C ARG A 79 11.94 13.52 0.28
N LEU A 80 12.57 13.11 1.38
CA LEU A 80 13.20 11.79 1.51
C LEU A 80 12.15 10.68 1.47
N THR A 81 11.01 10.85 2.14
CA THR A 81 9.90 9.90 2.12
C THR A 81 9.27 9.81 0.74
N ALA A 82 9.09 10.94 0.05
CA ALA A 82 8.62 10.95 -1.34
C ALA A 82 9.60 10.23 -2.28
N GLN A 83 10.90 10.49 -2.16
CA GLN A 83 11.94 9.82 -2.93
C GLN A 83 11.99 8.31 -2.63
N LEU A 84 11.94 7.93 -1.36
CA LEU A 84 11.95 6.52 -0.94
C LEU A 84 10.73 5.79 -1.49
N ALA A 85 9.54 6.40 -1.43
CA ALA A 85 8.33 5.83 -2.01
C ALA A 85 8.41 5.69 -3.54
N GLU A 86 9.04 6.64 -4.23
CA GLU A 86 9.26 6.57 -5.68
C GLU A 86 10.25 5.46 -6.03
N GLU A 87 11.38 5.37 -5.32
CA GLU A 87 12.38 4.33 -5.52
C GLU A 87 11.83 2.94 -5.19
N GLN A 88 11.02 2.79 -4.14
CA GLN A 88 10.32 1.53 -3.85
C GLN A 88 9.37 1.10 -4.98
N LYS A 89 8.62 2.05 -5.56
CA LYS A 89 7.75 1.77 -6.72
C LYS A 89 8.57 1.34 -7.94
N ARG A 90 9.68 2.03 -8.21
CA ARG A 90 10.60 1.69 -9.31
C ARG A 90 11.20 0.31 -9.09
N HIS A 91 11.64 0.01 -7.87
CA HIS A 91 12.20 -1.28 -7.49
C HIS A 91 11.19 -2.41 -7.68
N GLY A 92 9.96 -2.26 -7.14
CA GLY A 92 8.89 -3.24 -7.34
C GLY A 92 8.56 -3.46 -8.81
N ALA A 93 8.51 -2.40 -9.62
CA ALA A 93 8.28 -2.52 -11.06
C ALA A 93 9.41 -3.23 -11.81
N LEU A 94 10.66 -3.14 -11.34
CA LEU A 94 11.80 -3.87 -11.91
C LEU A 94 11.75 -5.35 -11.53
N LEU A 95 11.45 -5.67 -10.27
CA LEU A 95 11.27 -7.05 -9.82
C LEU A 95 10.13 -7.74 -10.58
N ASP A 96 8.97 -7.09 -10.70
CA ASP A 96 7.85 -7.59 -11.50
C ASP A 96 8.23 -7.88 -12.95
N ARG A 97 9.08 -7.03 -13.55
CA ARG A 97 9.58 -7.25 -14.92
C ARG A 97 10.55 -8.42 -14.98
N ALA A 98 11.42 -8.56 -13.99
CA ALA A 98 12.38 -9.66 -13.89
C ALA A 98 11.64 -11.00 -13.74
N VAL A 99 10.69 -11.11 -12.81
CA VAL A 99 9.87 -12.32 -12.63
C VAL A 99 9.11 -12.66 -13.91
N ARG A 100 8.46 -11.67 -14.57
CA ARG A 100 7.79 -11.93 -15.85
C ARG A 100 8.75 -12.40 -16.95
N ALA A 101 9.97 -11.88 -16.99
CA ALA A 101 10.98 -12.30 -17.95
C ALA A 101 11.43 -13.74 -17.68
N GLU A 102 11.62 -14.11 -16.42
CA GLU A 102 12.00 -15.46 -16.01
C GLU A 102 10.88 -16.46 -16.32
N VAL A 103 9.63 -16.13 -15.98
CA VAL A 103 8.46 -16.94 -16.33
C VAL A 103 8.38 -17.16 -17.84
N ARG A 104 8.59 -16.11 -18.64
CA ARG A 104 8.58 -16.24 -20.12
C ARG A 104 9.73 -17.10 -20.62
N ALA A 105 10.92 -16.99 -20.02
CA ALA A 105 12.08 -17.78 -20.40
C ALA A 105 11.83 -19.27 -20.12
N LEU A 106 11.31 -19.60 -18.94
CA LEU A 106 11.00 -20.98 -18.54
C LEU A 106 9.81 -21.56 -19.31
N ALA A 107 8.79 -20.74 -19.60
CA ALA A 107 7.62 -21.14 -20.38
C ALA A 107 7.91 -21.23 -21.89
N ALA A 108 9.02 -20.67 -22.38
CA ALA A 108 9.34 -20.59 -23.81
C ALA A 108 9.32 -21.95 -24.51
N ASP A 109 9.72 -23.00 -23.81
CA ASP A 109 9.82 -24.35 -24.38
C ASP A 109 8.51 -25.14 -24.33
N SER A 110 7.69 -24.95 -23.28
CA SER A 110 6.53 -25.79 -22.99
C SER A 110 5.17 -25.16 -23.32
N PHE A 111 5.06 -23.82 -23.31
CA PHE A 111 3.81 -23.10 -23.56
C PHE A 111 3.65 -22.69 -25.02
N ALA A 112 2.41 -22.69 -25.51
CA ALA A 112 2.07 -22.17 -26.84
C ALA A 112 2.31 -20.65 -26.94
N ASP A 113 1.94 -19.91 -25.89
CA ASP A 113 2.29 -18.50 -25.71
C ASP A 113 2.97 -18.31 -24.33
N PRO A 114 4.28 -18.00 -24.30
CA PRO A 114 5.01 -17.75 -23.05
C PRO A 114 4.49 -16.51 -22.28
N GLY A 115 3.84 -15.57 -22.97
CA GLY A 115 3.27 -14.37 -22.35
C GLY A 115 2.06 -14.67 -21.47
N ASP A 116 1.24 -15.64 -21.88
CA ASP A 116 0.01 -16.03 -21.17
C ASP A 116 0.31 -16.72 -19.83
N ALA A 117 1.44 -17.42 -19.72
CA ALA A 117 1.83 -18.11 -18.50
C ALA A 117 1.88 -17.16 -17.28
N ALA A 118 2.41 -15.95 -17.47
CA ALA A 118 2.50 -14.95 -16.40
C ALA A 118 1.14 -14.39 -15.93
N ALA A 119 0.06 -14.57 -16.70
CA ALA A 119 -1.28 -14.13 -16.32
C ALA A 119 -1.99 -15.10 -15.37
N PHE A 120 -1.53 -16.36 -15.30
CA PHE A 120 -2.13 -17.41 -14.46
C PHE A 120 -1.35 -17.70 -13.18
N LEU A 121 -0.21 -17.04 -12.98
CA LEU A 121 0.65 -17.19 -11.82
C LEU A 121 0.64 -15.96 -10.92
N ASP A 122 0.88 -16.14 -9.63
CA ASP A 122 1.03 -15.04 -8.68
C ASP A 122 2.50 -14.59 -8.61
N LEU A 123 2.82 -13.59 -9.44
CA LEU A 123 4.19 -13.11 -9.64
C LEU A 123 4.86 -12.62 -8.34
N GLY A 124 4.08 -12.12 -7.38
CA GLY A 124 4.60 -11.60 -6.11
C GLY A 124 5.12 -12.70 -5.19
N SER A 125 4.68 -13.94 -5.37
CA SER A 125 5.08 -15.06 -4.50
C SER A 125 6.46 -15.63 -4.81
N TYR A 126 7.01 -15.32 -5.99
CA TYR A 126 8.31 -15.84 -6.46
C TYR A 126 9.51 -14.96 -6.13
N THR A 127 9.30 -13.85 -5.41
CA THR A 127 10.40 -12.94 -5.04
C THR A 127 10.71 -13.09 -3.55
N SER A 128 11.97 -13.29 -3.22
CA SER A 128 12.44 -13.34 -1.83
C SER A 128 12.54 -11.94 -1.21
N GLU A 129 12.75 -11.87 0.11
CA GLU A 129 12.98 -10.59 0.80
C GLU A 129 14.23 -9.86 0.28
N ASP A 130 15.21 -10.60 -0.24
CA ASP A 130 16.45 -10.06 -0.82
C ASP A 130 16.29 -9.62 -2.29
N GLY A 131 15.15 -9.91 -2.92
CA GLY A 131 14.86 -9.59 -4.32
C GLY A 131 15.28 -10.67 -5.33
N ASP A 132 15.67 -11.85 -4.85
CA ASP A 132 15.99 -12.99 -5.71
C ASP A 132 14.70 -13.66 -6.22
N VAL A 133 14.75 -14.15 -7.46
CA VAL A 133 13.62 -14.83 -8.11
C VAL A 133 13.75 -16.34 -7.95
N ASP A 134 12.77 -16.98 -7.30
CA ASP A 134 12.73 -18.43 -7.13
C ASP A 134 12.34 -19.13 -8.44
N SER A 135 13.35 -19.43 -9.24
CA SER A 135 13.20 -20.05 -10.55
C SER A 135 12.69 -21.49 -10.48
N ASP A 136 12.96 -22.19 -9.38
CA ASP A 136 12.57 -23.59 -9.23
C ASP A 136 11.10 -23.72 -8.84
N GLN A 137 10.62 -22.83 -7.96
CA GLN A 137 9.19 -22.70 -7.69
C GLN A 137 8.41 -22.29 -8.95
N ILE A 138 8.92 -21.36 -9.75
CA ILE A 138 8.29 -20.97 -11.03
C ILE A 138 8.14 -22.19 -11.96
N LYS A 139 9.19 -23.01 -12.12
CA LYS A 139 9.11 -24.22 -12.96
C LYS A 139 8.03 -25.19 -12.44
N ALA A 140 8.02 -25.45 -11.14
CA ALA A 140 7.04 -26.36 -10.54
C ALA A 140 5.59 -25.88 -10.77
N ASP A 141 5.34 -24.58 -10.58
CA ASP A 141 4.02 -23.98 -10.78
C ASP A 141 3.62 -23.93 -12.26
N LEU A 142 4.57 -23.73 -13.18
CA LEU A 142 4.35 -23.81 -14.62
C LEU A 142 3.95 -25.23 -15.05
N ASP A 143 4.62 -26.26 -14.53
CA ASP A 143 4.27 -27.66 -14.80
C ASP A 143 2.89 -28.01 -14.25
N ASP A 144 2.56 -27.55 -13.04
CA ASP A 144 1.23 -27.74 -12.45
C ASP A 144 0.15 -26.91 -13.17
N LEU A 145 0.50 -25.76 -13.74
CA LEU A 145 -0.38 -24.99 -14.59
C LEU A 145 -0.71 -25.74 -15.88
N LEU A 146 0.28 -26.36 -16.53
CA LEU A 146 0.05 -27.17 -17.74
C LEU A 146 -0.83 -28.40 -17.45
N LYS A 147 -0.65 -29.05 -16.30
CA LYS A 147 -1.54 -30.15 -15.87
C LYS A 147 -2.99 -29.68 -15.72
N ARG A 148 -3.20 -28.50 -15.12
CA ARG A 148 -4.55 -27.92 -14.90
C ARG A 148 -5.17 -27.35 -16.18
N LYS A 149 -4.34 -26.78 -17.06
CA LYS A 149 -4.74 -26.07 -18.28
C LYS A 149 -3.91 -26.58 -19.47
N PRO A 150 -4.19 -27.81 -19.96
CA PRO A 150 -3.40 -28.42 -21.03
C PRO A 150 -3.49 -27.67 -22.36
N HIS A 151 -4.49 -26.82 -22.56
CA HIS A 151 -4.63 -25.97 -23.75
C HIS A 151 -3.58 -24.85 -23.84
N LEU A 152 -2.91 -24.52 -22.73
CA LEU A 152 -1.81 -23.54 -22.73
C LEU A 152 -0.49 -24.13 -23.23
N GLY A 153 -0.35 -25.45 -23.21
CA GLY A 153 0.84 -26.15 -23.68
C GLY A 153 0.98 -26.10 -25.20
N LYS A 154 2.21 -26.20 -25.70
CA LYS A 154 2.46 -26.34 -27.14
C LYS A 154 1.76 -27.57 -27.69
N GLN A 155 1.13 -27.41 -28.83
CA GLN A 155 0.55 -28.55 -29.55
C GLN A 155 1.66 -29.29 -30.27
N THR A 156 1.89 -30.55 -29.91
CA THR A 156 2.97 -31.37 -30.46
C THR A 156 2.70 -31.81 -31.90
N GLU A 157 1.45 -31.78 -32.36
CA GLU A 157 1.08 -32.20 -33.71
C GLU A 157 0.31 -31.10 -34.48
N PRO A 158 0.68 -30.83 -35.74
CA PRO A 158 -0.12 -29.97 -36.61
C PRO A 158 -1.50 -30.62 -36.78
N ARG A 159 -2.55 -29.97 -36.26
CA ARG A 159 -3.93 -30.36 -36.55
C ARG A 159 -4.20 -30.11 -38.01
N ARG A 160 -3.99 -31.12 -38.84
CA ARG A 160 -4.43 -31.10 -40.23
C ARG A 160 -5.96 -30.99 -40.21
N PRO A 161 -6.57 -30.03 -40.91
CA PRO A 161 -8.01 -30.04 -41.08
C PRO A 161 -8.40 -31.41 -41.66
N ALA A 162 -9.44 -32.02 -41.09
CA ALA A 162 -9.95 -33.27 -41.63
C ALA A 162 -10.24 -33.05 -43.12
N PRO A 163 -9.74 -33.91 -44.03
CA PRO A 163 -9.99 -33.75 -45.45
C PRO A 163 -11.49 -33.68 -45.73
N ASP A 164 -11.99 -32.49 -46.07
CA ASP A 164 -13.37 -32.33 -46.46
C ASP A 164 -13.54 -32.93 -47.85
N ARG A 165 -14.23 -34.07 -47.90
CA ARG A 165 -14.47 -34.82 -49.13
C ARG A 165 -15.33 -34.02 -50.13
N SER A 166 -16.01 -32.95 -49.70
CA SER A 166 -16.80 -32.07 -50.57
C SER A 166 -15.99 -30.94 -51.21
N GLN A 167 -14.79 -30.63 -50.69
CA GLN A 167 -13.94 -29.51 -51.13
C GLN A 167 -12.89 -29.92 -52.18
N GLY A 168 -12.89 -31.19 -52.62
CA GLY A 168 -11.95 -31.71 -53.62
C GLY A 168 -12.65 -32.33 -54.82
N SER A 169 -12.12 -32.09 -56.02
CA SER A 169 -12.58 -32.68 -57.29
C SER A 169 -12.64 -34.22 -57.29
N SER A 170 -12.00 -34.89 -56.32
CA SER A 170 -11.93 -36.34 -56.18
C SER A 170 -13.01 -36.95 -55.27
N GLY A 171 -13.85 -36.13 -54.63
CA GLY A 171 -14.81 -36.60 -53.62
C GLY A 171 -15.93 -37.51 -54.12
N ASN A 172 -16.37 -37.31 -55.38
CA ASN A 172 -17.52 -38.06 -55.92
C ASN A 172 -17.48 -38.35 -57.43
N HIS A 173 -16.41 -37.99 -58.14
CA HIS A 173 -16.30 -38.26 -59.58
C HIS A 173 -15.16 -39.24 -59.86
N LYS A 174 -15.51 -40.53 -60.02
CA LYS A 174 -14.68 -41.48 -60.79
C LYS A 174 -14.80 -41.12 -62.28
N THR A 175 -14.31 -39.97 -62.72
CA THR A 175 -14.00 -39.83 -64.13
C THR A 175 -12.75 -40.66 -64.35
N LYS A 176 -12.89 -41.81 -65.02
CA LYS A 176 -11.74 -42.52 -65.57
C LYS A 176 -11.05 -41.52 -66.49
N SER A 177 -9.92 -40.97 -66.06
CA SER A 177 -9.14 -40.02 -66.85
C SER A 177 -8.34 -40.80 -67.90
N ASP A 178 -9.04 -41.47 -68.82
CA ASP A 178 -8.42 -41.89 -70.06
C ASP A 178 -8.42 -40.67 -70.99
N PRO A 179 -7.25 -40.14 -71.40
CA PRO A 179 -7.18 -39.04 -72.34
C PRO A 179 -7.89 -39.34 -73.67
N ALA A 180 -8.02 -40.61 -74.07
CA ALA A 180 -8.76 -41.02 -75.26
C ALA A 180 -10.28 -40.74 -75.11
N ASP A 181 -10.85 -41.01 -73.94
CA ASP A 181 -12.28 -40.77 -73.66
C ASP A 181 -12.59 -39.26 -73.64
N ALA A 182 -11.67 -38.45 -73.12
CA ALA A 182 -11.81 -36.99 -73.10
C ALA A 182 -11.78 -36.39 -74.52
N PHE A 183 -10.87 -36.88 -75.37
CA PHE A 183 -10.78 -36.44 -76.76
C PHE A 183 -11.98 -36.90 -77.61
N ALA A 184 -12.43 -38.14 -77.41
CA ALA A 184 -13.62 -38.67 -78.08
C ALA A 184 -14.89 -37.88 -77.72
N GLY A 185 -15.07 -37.54 -76.44
CA GLY A 185 -16.18 -36.68 -75.98
C GLY A 185 -16.18 -35.30 -76.66
N PHE A 186 -15.01 -34.67 -76.75
CA PHE A 186 -14.85 -33.36 -77.40
C PHE A 186 -15.19 -33.39 -78.90
N LEU A 187 -14.71 -34.42 -79.62
CA LEU A 187 -15.00 -34.60 -81.04
C LEU A 187 -16.50 -34.81 -81.29
N ASN A 188 -17.13 -35.66 -80.49
CA ASN A 188 -18.56 -35.95 -80.62
C ASN A 188 -19.43 -34.72 -80.36
N GLN A 189 -19.07 -33.89 -79.37
CA GLN A 189 -19.81 -32.66 -79.07
C GLN A 189 -19.73 -31.62 -80.20
N ARG A 190 -18.59 -31.53 -80.89
CA ARG A 190 -18.37 -30.58 -82.00
C ARG A 190 -19.01 -31.05 -83.32
N ILE A 191 -19.21 -32.35 -83.48
CA ILE A 191 -19.81 -32.95 -84.68
C ILE A 191 -21.33 -33.06 -84.55
N ALA A 192 -21.86 -33.38 -83.36
CA ALA A 192 -23.30 -33.56 -83.12
C ALA A 192 -24.06 -32.24 -82.87
N GLY A 193 -23.38 -31.10 -82.71
CA GLY A 193 -23.96 -29.78 -82.48
C GLY A 193 -24.31 -28.98 -83.75
N ARG A 194 -24.60 -29.66 -84.87
CA ARG A 194 -25.00 -29.01 -86.12
C ARG A 194 -26.30 -29.60 -86.66
#